data_AF-A0A7J8BR14-F1
#
_entry.id   AF-A0A7J8BR14-F1
#
_cell.length_a   1.000
_cell.length_b   1.000
_cell.length_c   1.000
_cell.angle_alpha   90.00
_cell.angle_beta   90.00
_cell.angle_gamma   90.00
#
_symmetry.space_group_name_H-M   'P 1'
#
loop_
_entity.id
_entity.type
_entity.pdbx_description
1 polymer ?
#
loop_
_entity_poly.entity_id
_entity_poly.type
_entity_poly.pdbx_seq_one_letter_code
_entity_poly.pdbx_strand_id
1 'polypeptide(L)'
;MPEVAPTQLSYKRTRGNVDSAYLASLHFSSVKWAEVQGPLESCLNRKVDAQLPQVTRTLLNTVEAALAAVRTLIVQGMDRLSCHLRGSPSGAQLRKEVYSFGEMPWDPELMQTCYREARRSQRHLGQLAAPFGFLGGRSLVFGAQDLAQQLMADTVATFLQLADQCLTMALDCDQAAQQLEKVRGRVLKKFQSDSGSAQRRFIREWQLRIFLPFVLSQLEPSCKAELSEFEGDVLAVGSPALTIEGIYEDVVRGVLLQRIDGELKKALGVSDVSCSLDGCSEAPWDQM
;
A
#
# COMPACT_ATOMS: atom_id res chain seq x y z
N MET A 1 0.96 -10.30 -51.93
CA MET A 1 1.63 -10.62 -50.65
C MET A 1 1.35 -9.47 -49.70
N PRO A 2 0.70 -9.68 -48.55
CA PRO A 2 0.34 -8.57 -47.68
C PRO A 2 1.57 -8.10 -46.89
N GLU A 3 1.84 -6.80 -47.02
CA GLU A 3 2.84 -6.03 -46.30
C GLU A 3 2.49 -6.00 -44.81
N VAL A 4 3.36 -6.59 -43.99
CA VAL A 4 3.16 -6.65 -42.53
C VAL A 4 3.49 -5.27 -41.96
N ALA A 5 2.48 -4.63 -41.36
CA ALA A 5 2.57 -3.29 -40.79
C ALA A 5 3.71 -3.17 -39.73
N PRO A 6 4.49 -2.06 -39.74
CA PRO A 6 5.67 -1.88 -38.88
C PRO A 6 5.38 -1.97 -37.37
N THR A 7 4.13 -1.75 -36.95
CA THR A 7 3.67 -1.85 -35.57
C THR A 7 3.71 -3.29 -35.02
N GLN A 8 3.41 -4.30 -35.85
CA GLN A 8 3.44 -5.71 -35.45
C GLN A 8 4.87 -6.25 -35.27
N LEU A 9 5.82 -5.73 -36.05
CA LEU A 9 7.25 -6.02 -35.84
C LEU A 9 7.76 -5.38 -34.53
N SER A 10 7.30 -4.16 -34.20
CA SER A 10 7.70 -3.49 -32.95
C SER A 10 7.22 -4.24 -31.71
N TYR A 11 5.97 -4.69 -31.69
CA TYR A 11 5.39 -5.45 -30.57
C TYR A 11 6.00 -6.84 -30.40
N LYS A 12 6.30 -7.54 -31.50
CA LYS A 12 7.00 -8.83 -31.46
C LYS A 12 8.46 -8.69 -31.03
N ARG A 13 9.13 -7.61 -31.44
CA ARG A 13 10.52 -7.30 -31.03
C ARG A 13 10.59 -6.93 -29.55
N THR A 14 9.63 -6.18 -29.01
CA THR A 14 9.55 -5.91 -27.56
C THR A 14 9.28 -7.18 -26.75
N ARG A 15 8.39 -8.07 -27.22
CA ARG A 15 8.06 -9.31 -26.49
C ARG A 15 9.22 -10.33 -26.49
N GLY A 16 9.88 -10.52 -27.64
CA GLY A 16 11.09 -11.35 -27.74
C GLY A 16 12.27 -10.79 -26.92
N ASN A 17 12.39 -9.46 -26.82
CA ASN A 17 13.37 -8.83 -25.93
C ASN A 17 13.01 -9.00 -24.45
N VAL A 18 11.73 -9.02 -24.05
CA VAL A 18 11.33 -9.26 -22.65
C VAL A 18 11.65 -10.69 -22.24
N ASP A 19 11.38 -11.68 -23.10
CA ASP A 19 11.66 -13.08 -22.80
C ASP A 19 13.17 -13.37 -22.78
N SER A 20 13.95 -12.76 -23.69
CA SER A 20 15.43 -12.83 -23.67
C SER A 20 16.04 -12.05 -22.50
N ALA A 21 15.43 -10.94 -22.09
CA ALA A 21 15.81 -10.17 -20.91
C ALA A 21 15.57 -10.97 -19.63
N TYR A 22 14.43 -11.66 -19.56
CA TYR A 22 14.06 -12.52 -18.46
C TYR A 22 14.98 -13.75 -18.38
N LEU A 23 15.33 -14.36 -19.51
CA LEU A 23 16.28 -15.48 -19.58
C LEU A 23 17.73 -15.05 -19.27
N ALA A 24 18.16 -13.86 -19.71
CA ALA A 24 19.46 -13.29 -19.35
C ALA A 24 19.51 -12.90 -17.87
N SER A 25 18.43 -12.33 -17.34
CA SER A 25 18.24 -12.12 -15.90
C SER A 25 18.29 -13.44 -15.13
N LEU A 26 17.67 -14.51 -15.66
CA LEU A 26 17.68 -15.87 -15.09
C LEU A 26 19.08 -16.52 -15.10
N HIS A 27 19.87 -16.31 -16.15
CA HIS A 27 21.24 -16.81 -16.26
C HIS A 27 22.24 -15.98 -15.42
N PHE A 28 22.07 -14.66 -15.38
CA PHE A 28 22.82 -13.77 -14.47
C PHE A 28 22.55 -14.12 -13.01
N SER A 29 21.29 -14.44 -12.69
CA SER A 29 20.94 -15.00 -11.40
C SER A 29 21.71 -16.30 -11.11
N SER A 30 21.54 -17.36 -11.90
CA SER A 30 21.98 -18.69 -11.50
C SER A 30 23.51 -18.86 -11.32
N VAL A 31 24.34 -18.08 -12.02
CA VAL A 31 25.80 -18.30 -12.04
C VAL A 31 26.57 -17.42 -11.03
N LYS A 32 26.13 -16.19 -10.76
CA LYS A 32 26.85 -15.25 -9.85
C LYS A 32 26.06 -14.81 -8.62
N TRP A 33 24.81 -15.24 -8.43
CA TRP A 33 24.14 -15.13 -7.12
C TRP A 33 25.02 -15.67 -6.00
N ALA A 34 25.76 -16.76 -6.20
CA ALA A 34 26.60 -17.35 -5.16
C ALA A 34 27.68 -16.39 -4.60
N GLU A 35 28.24 -15.52 -5.44
CA GLU A 35 29.30 -14.57 -5.07
C GLU A 35 28.73 -13.35 -4.32
N VAL A 36 27.58 -12.84 -4.77
CA VAL A 36 26.87 -11.71 -4.13
C VAL A 36 26.10 -12.14 -2.87
N GLN A 37 25.60 -13.38 -2.84
CA GLN A 37 24.72 -13.90 -1.80
C GLN A 37 25.41 -13.90 -0.44
N GLY A 38 26.68 -14.28 -0.36
CA GLY A 38 27.42 -14.29 0.90
C GLY A 38 27.52 -12.90 1.55
N PRO A 39 28.09 -11.89 0.85
CA PRO A 39 28.13 -10.51 1.32
C PRO A 39 26.75 -9.91 1.60
N LEU A 40 25.76 -10.16 0.73
CA LEU A 40 24.38 -9.70 0.90
C LEU A 40 23.76 -10.26 2.17
N GLU A 41 23.79 -11.59 2.35
CA GLU A 41 23.27 -12.27 3.54
C GLU A 41 23.97 -11.78 4.81
N SER A 42 25.30 -11.62 4.78
CA SER A 42 26.04 -11.07 5.91
C SER A 42 25.59 -9.65 6.26
N CYS A 43 25.39 -8.78 5.26
CA CYS A 43 24.89 -7.42 5.45
C CYS A 43 23.47 -7.41 6.02
N LEU A 44 22.56 -8.20 5.44
CA LEU A 44 21.16 -8.29 5.89
C LEU A 44 21.09 -8.79 7.34
N ASN A 45 21.70 -9.93 7.65
CA ASN A 45 21.63 -10.54 8.97
C ASN A 45 22.25 -9.65 10.06
N ARG A 46 23.36 -8.95 9.78
CA ARG A 46 24.07 -8.14 10.80
C ARG A 46 23.50 -6.74 10.97
N LYS A 47 23.01 -6.11 9.90
CA LYS A 47 22.66 -4.69 9.90
C LYS A 47 21.16 -4.45 9.74
N VAL A 48 20.51 -5.12 8.80
CA VAL A 48 19.08 -4.91 8.51
C VAL A 48 18.21 -5.65 9.52
N ASP A 49 18.41 -6.97 9.67
CA ASP A 49 17.56 -7.82 10.50
C ASP A 49 17.57 -7.42 11.99
N ALA A 50 18.68 -6.85 12.46
CA ALA A 50 18.81 -6.36 13.83
C ALA A 50 17.84 -5.19 14.15
N GLN A 51 17.53 -4.34 13.16
CA GLN A 51 16.69 -3.16 13.32
C GLN A 51 15.30 -3.30 12.68
N LEU A 52 15.16 -4.24 11.74
CA LEU A 52 13.94 -4.45 10.97
C LEU A 52 12.69 -4.56 11.86
N PRO A 53 12.66 -5.34 12.96
CA PRO A 53 11.47 -5.43 13.83
C PRO A 53 11.06 -4.09 14.47
N GLN A 54 12.04 -3.29 14.91
CA GLN A 54 11.76 -1.99 15.54
C GLN A 54 11.28 -0.96 14.52
N VAL A 55 11.87 -0.96 13.32
CA VAL A 55 11.42 -0.13 12.20
C VAL A 55 10.00 -0.53 11.79
N THR A 56 9.72 -1.84 11.60
CA THR A 56 8.38 -2.36 11.28
C THR A 56 7.35 -1.88 12.29
N ARG A 57 7.60 -2.10 13.58
CA ARG A 57 6.67 -1.74 14.65
C ARG A 57 6.43 -0.24 14.74
N THR A 58 7.47 0.56 14.57
CA THR A 58 7.31 2.02 14.60
C THR A 58 6.49 2.52 13.41
N LEU A 59 6.72 1.99 12.21
CA LEU A 59 5.93 2.31 11.02
C LEU A 59 4.47 1.86 11.18
N LEU A 60 4.23 0.64 11.67
CA LEU A 60 2.90 0.12 12.00
C LEU A 60 2.15 1.09 12.91
N ASN A 61 2.71 1.41 14.07
CA ASN A 61 2.10 2.30 15.06
C ASN A 61 1.80 3.69 14.49
N THR A 62 2.66 4.20 13.63
CA THR A 62 2.49 5.51 12.97
C THR A 62 1.24 5.53 12.11
N VAL A 63 1.12 4.52 11.26
CA VAL A 63 0.00 4.41 10.31
C VAL A 63 -1.28 4.05 11.06
N GLU A 64 -1.24 3.10 11.99
CA GLU A 64 -2.38 2.72 12.84
C GLU A 64 -2.98 3.91 13.58
N ALA A 65 -2.16 4.77 14.18
CA ALA A 65 -2.66 5.95 14.88
C ALA A 65 -3.38 6.92 13.94
N ALA A 66 -2.80 7.19 12.76
CA ALA A 66 -3.42 8.04 11.75
C ALA A 66 -4.74 7.45 11.23
N LEU A 67 -4.77 6.15 10.96
CA LEU A 67 -5.97 5.44 10.48
C LEU A 67 -7.06 5.34 11.55
N ALA A 68 -6.69 5.20 12.82
CA ALA A 68 -7.62 5.23 13.94
C ALA A 68 -8.29 6.61 14.07
N ALA A 69 -7.54 7.70 13.85
CA ALA A 69 -8.10 9.04 13.80
C ALA A 69 -9.07 9.20 12.62
N VAL A 70 -8.72 8.70 11.42
CA VAL A 70 -9.62 8.68 10.25
C VAL A 70 -10.92 7.94 10.58
N ARG A 71 -10.84 6.73 11.12
CA ARG A 71 -12.00 5.94 11.54
C ARG A 71 -12.89 6.70 12.51
N THR A 72 -12.29 7.37 13.49
CA THR A 72 -13.00 8.14 14.51
C THR A 72 -13.80 9.27 13.88
N LEU A 73 -13.17 10.04 12.99
CA LEU A 73 -13.84 11.12 12.27
C LEU A 73 -14.99 10.60 11.39
N ILE A 74 -14.78 9.53 10.63
CA ILE A 74 -15.81 8.90 9.81
C ILE A 74 -17.01 8.48 10.65
N VAL A 75 -16.76 7.80 11.77
CA VAL A 75 -17.82 7.37 12.70
C VAL A 75 -18.60 8.58 13.24
N GLN A 76 -17.91 9.62 13.68
CA GLN A 76 -18.56 10.85 14.15
C GLN A 76 -19.36 11.57 13.05
N GLY A 77 -18.90 11.52 11.80
CA GLY A 77 -19.62 12.06 10.66
C GLY A 77 -20.91 11.28 10.39
N MET A 78 -20.84 9.95 10.39
CA MET A 78 -22.00 9.06 10.22
C MET A 78 -23.01 9.23 11.38
N ASP A 79 -22.53 9.34 12.62
CA ASP A 79 -23.38 9.57 13.79
C ASP A 79 -24.13 10.90 13.67
N ARG A 80 -23.44 11.98 13.25
CA ARG A 80 -24.08 13.29 12.99
C ARG A 80 -25.19 13.20 11.94
N LEU A 81 -24.96 12.50 10.83
CA LEU A 81 -25.98 12.30 9.80
C LEU A 81 -27.20 11.53 10.33
N SER A 82 -26.96 10.42 11.04
CA SER A 82 -28.03 9.60 11.64
C SER A 82 -28.84 10.37 12.68
N CYS A 83 -28.19 11.20 13.52
CA CYS A 83 -28.88 12.04 14.49
C CYS A 83 -29.78 13.09 13.83
N HIS A 84 -29.28 13.79 12.80
CA HIS A 84 -30.08 14.78 12.08
C HIS A 84 -31.26 14.15 11.34
N LEU A 85 -31.10 12.95 10.79
CA LEU A 85 -32.17 12.24 10.11
C LEU A 85 -33.33 11.88 11.07
N ARG A 86 -33.03 11.44 12.29
CA ARG A 86 -34.04 11.07 13.30
C ARG A 86 -34.67 12.28 14.02
N GLY A 87 -33.94 13.38 14.15
CA GLY A 87 -34.32 14.53 14.97
C GLY A 87 -35.37 15.49 14.37
N SER A 88 -36.11 15.10 13.32
CA SER A 88 -36.96 15.99 12.49
C SER A 88 -36.17 17.04 11.70
N PRO A 89 -35.44 16.63 10.63
CA PRO A 89 -34.60 17.53 9.85
C PRO A 89 -35.41 18.48 8.98
N SER A 90 -35.01 19.75 8.90
CA SER A 90 -35.30 20.52 7.70
C SER A 90 -34.47 19.93 6.55
N GLY A 91 -35.06 19.76 5.36
CA GLY A 91 -34.33 19.24 4.20
C GLY A 91 -33.10 20.07 3.82
N ALA A 92 -33.06 21.35 4.20
CA ALA A 92 -31.88 22.20 4.08
C ALA A 92 -30.76 21.79 5.05
N GLN A 93 -31.08 21.52 6.33
CA GLN A 93 -30.10 21.12 7.33
C GLN A 93 -29.50 19.74 7.00
N LEU A 94 -30.32 18.76 6.63
CA LEU A 94 -29.81 17.44 6.26
C LEU A 94 -28.88 17.50 5.04
N ARG A 95 -29.25 18.29 4.01
CA ARG A 95 -28.36 18.51 2.86
C ARG A 95 -27.04 19.11 3.28
N LYS A 96 -27.04 20.14 4.14
CA LYS A 96 -25.82 20.76 4.66
C LYS A 96 -24.91 19.74 5.38
N GLU A 97 -25.48 18.86 6.20
CA GLU A 97 -24.71 17.80 6.87
C GLU A 97 -24.14 16.79 5.88
N VAL A 98 -24.89 16.41 4.85
CA VAL A 98 -24.38 15.53 3.78
C VAL A 98 -23.23 16.18 3.02
N TYR A 99 -23.34 17.47 2.67
CA TYR A 99 -22.23 18.21 2.07
C TYR A 99 -21.02 18.28 2.99
N SER A 100 -21.22 18.60 4.28
CA SER A 100 -20.12 18.63 5.24
C SER A 100 -19.43 17.28 5.40
N PHE A 101 -20.19 16.18 5.36
CA PHE A 101 -19.64 14.82 5.38
C PHE A 101 -18.81 14.52 4.12
N GLY A 102 -19.30 14.95 2.94
CA GLY A 102 -18.60 14.83 1.67
C GLY A 102 -17.25 15.56 1.63
N GLU A 103 -17.18 16.73 2.27
CA GLU A 103 -15.98 17.58 2.27
C GLU A 103 -14.96 17.22 3.35
N MET A 104 -15.25 16.29 4.26
CA MET A 104 -14.33 15.87 5.34
C MET A 104 -12.88 15.57 4.90
N PRO A 105 -12.61 14.93 3.74
CA PRO A 105 -11.24 14.66 3.30
C PRO A 105 -10.44 15.92 2.92
N TRP A 106 -11.14 17.02 2.63
CA TRP A 106 -10.56 18.30 2.19
C TRP A 106 -10.67 19.39 3.26
N ASP A 107 -11.35 19.11 4.37
CA ASP A 107 -11.41 19.99 5.52
C ASP A 107 -10.06 19.97 6.27
N PRO A 108 -9.30 21.09 6.25
CA PRO A 108 -7.98 21.13 6.85
C PRO A 108 -8.02 21.03 8.38
N GLU A 109 -9.08 21.49 9.04
CA GLU A 109 -9.18 21.45 10.50
C GLU A 109 -9.46 20.03 10.99
N LEU A 110 -10.38 19.31 10.32
CA LEU A 110 -10.67 17.92 10.62
C LEU A 110 -9.45 17.03 10.35
N MET A 111 -8.88 17.13 9.15
CA MET A 111 -7.74 16.30 8.74
C MET A 111 -6.47 16.59 9.55
N GLN A 112 -6.34 17.79 10.14
CA GLN A 112 -5.22 18.12 11.01
C GLN A 112 -5.06 17.14 12.17
N THR A 113 -6.14 16.53 12.66
CA THR A 113 -6.10 15.50 13.71
C THR A 113 -5.34 14.27 13.22
N CYS A 114 -5.73 13.71 12.06
CA CYS A 114 -5.04 12.59 11.42
C CYS A 114 -3.58 12.91 11.10
N TYR A 115 -3.33 14.13 10.61
CA TYR A 115 -1.99 14.56 10.24
C TYR A 115 -1.04 14.74 11.42
N ARG A 116 -1.55 15.06 12.61
CA ARG A 116 -0.74 15.12 13.84
C ARG A 116 -0.30 13.73 14.25
N GLU A 117 -1.16 12.72 14.13
CA GLU A 117 -0.81 11.33 14.43
C GLU A 117 0.36 10.84 13.58
N ALA A 118 0.31 11.09 12.27
CA ALA A 118 1.39 10.74 11.34
C ALA A 118 2.75 11.39 11.69
N ARG A 119 2.76 12.52 12.41
CA ARG A 119 3.98 13.24 12.82
C ARG A 119 4.57 12.72 14.13
N ARG A 120 3.80 12.06 14.99
CA ARG A 120 4.21 11.73 16.36
C ARG A 120 5.47 10.87 16.42
N SER A 121 5.62 9.94 15.49
CA SER A 121 6.74 9.01 15.43
C SER A 121 7.94 9.52 14.62
N GLN A 122 7.85 10.69 13.98
CA GLN A 122 8.85 11.17 13.01
C GLN A 122 10.26 11.19 13.60
N ARG A 123 10.42 11.69 14.84
CA ARG A 123 11.72 11.74 15.51
C ARG A 123 12.28 10.34 15.80
N HIS A 124 11.44 9.45 16.31
CA HIS A 124 11.84 8.09 16.64
C HIS A 124 12.21 7.28 15.38
N LEU A 125 11.40 7.37 14.33
CA LEU A 125 11.72 6.80 13.01
C LEU A 125 13.03 7.36 12.45
N GLY A 126 13.26 8.67 12.58
CA GLY A 126 14.53 9.29 12.17
C GLY A 126 15.74 8.69 12.89
N GLN A 127 15.62 8.44 14.21
CA GLN A 127 16.70 7.81 14.98
C GLN A 127 16.95 6.36 14.57
N LEU A 128 15.88 5.57 14.35
CA LEU A 128 15.99 4.18 13.91
C LEU A 128 16.54 4.05 12.49
N ALA A 129 16.23 5.02 11.62
CA ALA A 129 16.61 4.99 10.21
C ALA A 129 17.97 5.67 9.93
N ALA A 130 18.50 6.46 10.88
CA ALA A 130 19.78 7.16 10.74
C ALA A 130 20.99 6.25 10.44
N PRO A 131 21.14 5.04 11.04
CA PRO A 131 22.22 4.11 10.69
C PRO A 131 22.22 3.67 9.23
N PHE A 132 21.07 3.80 8.55
CA PHE A 132 20.89 3.44 7.13
C PHE A 132 21.05 4.65 6.20
N GLY A 133 21.43 5.82 6.72
CA GLY A 133 21.56 7.04 5.93
C GLY A 133 20.23 7.60 5.42
N PHE A 134 19.10 7.18 5.99
CA PHE A 134 17.78 7.62 5.54
C PHE A 134 17.48 9.05 5.99
N LEU A 135 17.32 9.95 5.01
CA LEU A 135 16.96 11.36 5.23
C LEU A 135 15.50 11.68 4.89
N GLY A 136 14.72 10.67 4.45
CA GLY A 136 13.35 10.83 3.93
C GLY A 136 12.25 10.97 4.98
N GLY A 137 12.56 11.33 6.23
CA GLY A 137 11.58 11.34 7.34
C GLY A 137 10.39 12.27 7.10
N ARG A 138 10.60 13.42 6.44
CA ARG A 138 9.51 14.34 6.07
C ARG A 138 8.61 13.75 4.98
N SER A 139 9.20 13.12 3.97
CA SER A 139 8.46 12.46 2.90
C SER A 139 7.63 11.29 3.42
N LEU A 140 8.14 10.57 4.44
CA LEU A 140 7.41 9.50 5.11
C LEU A 140 6.16 10.02 5.81
N VAL A 141 6.30 11.10 6.58
CA VAL A 141 5.15 11.76 7.21
C VAL A 141 4.13 12.19 6.15
N PHE A 142 4.57 12.83 5.06
CA PHE A 142 3.65 13.21 3.99
C PHE A 142 2.94 12.02 3.36
N GLY A 143 3.65 10.92 3.12
CA GLY A 143 3.02 9.70 2.63
C GLY A 143 1.96 9.16 3.59
N ALA A 144 2.20 9.20 4.91
CA ALA A 144 1.21 8.74 5.89
C ALA A 144 0.00 9.68 5.97
N GLN A 145 0.22 10.98 5.80
CA GLN A 145 -0.84 11.99 5.72
C GLN A 145 -1.70 11.81 4.47
N ASP A 146 -1.07 11.61 3.32
CA ASP A 146 -1.71 11.34 2.03
C ASP A 146 -2.54 10.05 2.10
N LEU A 147 -1.97 8.97 2.63
CA LEU A 147 -2.69 7.72 2.86
C LEU A 147 -3.95 7.91 3.73
N ALA A 148 -3.83 8.67 4.83
CA ALA A 148 -4.97 8.95 5.72
C ALA A 148 -6.08 9.73 5.00
N GLN A 149 -5.70 10.72 4.19
CA GLN A 149 -6.63 11.53 3.41
C GLN A 149 -7.30 10.73 2.29
N GLN A 150 -6.54 9.90 1.58
CA GLN A 150 -7.07 9.04 0.52
C GLN A 150 -8.09 8.06 1.11
N LEU A 151 -7.78 7.40 2.22
CA LEU A 151 -8.71 6.48 2.87
C LEU A 151 -9.95 7.20 3.45
N MET A 152 -9.81 8.44 3.92
CA MET A 152 -10.96 9.29 4.28
C MET A 152 -11.86 9.52 3.05
N ALA A 153 -11.28 9.96 1.94
CA ALA A 153 -12.00 10.21 0.69
C ALA A 153 -12.71 8.97 0.16
N ASP A 154 -12.00 7.84 0.07
CA ASP A 154 -12.55 6.57 -0.40
C ASP A 154 -13.71 6.10 0.48
N THR A 155 -13.60 6.28 1.79
CA THR A 155 -14.63 5.85 2.74
C THR A 155 -15.87 6.74 2.69
N VAL A 156 -15.67 8.06 2.60
CA VAL A 156 -16.76 9.04 2.43
C VAL A 156 -17.50 8.77 1.12
N ALA A 157 -16.77 8.61 0.01
CA ALA A 157 -17.35 8.30 -1.30
C ALA A 157 -18.13 6.98 -1.26
N THR A 158 -17.57 5.92 -0.65
CA THR A 158 -18.27 4.64 -0.48
C THR A 158 -19.56 4.81 0.31
N PHE A 159 -19.53 5.55 1.42
CA PHE A 159 -20.73 5.80 2.22
C PHE A 159 -21.80 6.54 1.44
N LEU A 160 -21.44 7.63 0.75
CA LEU A 160 -22.38 8.42 -0.03
C LEU A 160 -23.00 7.60 -1.17
N GLN A 161 -22.19 6.81 -1.87
CA GLN A 161 -22.66 5.92 -2.93
C GLN A 161 -23.63 4.85 -2.41
N LEU A 162 -23.32 4.21 -1.28
CA LEU A 162 -24.20 3.21 -0.70
C LEU A 162 -25.46 3.82 -0.08
N ALA A 163 -25.36 5.00 0.49
CA ALA A 163 -26.51 5.74 1.02
C ALA A 163 -27.48 6.12 -0.11
N ASP A 164 -26.98 6.64 -1.23
CA ASP A 164 -27.78 6.97 -2.43
C ASP A 164 -28.52 5.75 -2.99
N GLN A 165 -27.88 4.57 -2.99
CA GLN A 165 -28.51 3.32 -3.44
C GLN A 165 -29.60 2.80 -2.51
N CYS A 166 -29.46 3.02 -1.20
CA CYS A 166 -30.35 2.43 -0.20
C CYS A 166 -31.46 3.38 0.29
N LEU A 167 -31.29 4.68 0.11
CA LEU A 167 -32.28 5.68 0.51
C LEU A 167 -33.22 6.00 -0.63
N THR A 168 -34.53 5.78 -0.43
CA THR A 168 -35.56 6.10 -1.41
C THR A 168 -36.58 7.07 -0.83
N MET A 169 -37.25 7.83 -1.69
CA MET A 169 -38.29 8.80 -1.29
C MET A 169 -39.48 8.16 -0.56
N ALA A 170 -39.62 6.83 -0.61
CA ALA A 170 -40.69 6.09 0.03
C ALA A 170 -40.43 5.75 1.51
N LEU A 171 -39.19 5.93 2.00
CA LEU A 171 -38.82 5.62 3.37
C LEU A 171 -39.22 6.76 4.31
N ASP A 172 -39.75 6.40 5.48
CA ASP A 172 -39.81 7.34 6.60
C ASP A 172 -38.42 7.54 7.25
N CYS A 173 -38.33 8.48 8.19
CA CYS A 173 -37.06 8.84 8.83
C CYS A 173 -36.42 7.68 9.62
N ASP A 174 -37.23 6.84 10.26
CA ASP A 174 -36.74 5.72 11.05
C ASP A 174 -36.24 4.59 10.16
N GLN A 175 -36.99 4.27 9.09
CA GLN A 175 -36.60 3.31 8.07
C GLN A 175 -35.32 3.76 7.35
N ALA A 176 -35.24 5.03 6.97
CA ALA A 176 -34.03 5.61 6.36
C ALA A 176 -32.83 5.52 7.32
N ALA A 177 -33.02 5.80 8.61
CA ALA A 177 -31.96 5.68 9.61
C ALA A 177 -31.52 4.22 9.82
N GLN A 178 -32.44 3.25 9.74
CA GLN A 178 -32.11 1.82 9.77
C GLN A 178 -31.29 1.41 8.55
N GLN A 179 -31.60 1.93 7.36
CA GLN A 179 -30.79 1.67 6.15
C GLN A 179 -29.39 2.28 6.29
N LEU A 180 -29.27 3.51 6.80
CA LEU A 180 -27.97 4.14 7.04
C LEU A 180 -27.11 3.36 8.04
N GLU A 181 -27.70 2.73 9.06
CA GLU A 181 -26.94 1.91 10.00
C GLU A 181 -26.41 0.62 9.33
N LYS A 182 -27.16 0.02 8.40
CA LYS A 182 -26.66 -1.08 7.57
C LYS A 182 -25.52 -0.63 6.66
N VAL A 183 -25.66 0.55 6.04
CA VAL A 183 -24.60 1.16 5.22
C VAL A 183 -23.35 1.41 6.06
N ARG A 184 -23.48 2.01 7.25
CA ARG A 184 -22.37 2.20 8.20
C ARG A 184 -21.62 0.90 8.48
N GLY A 185 -22.33 -0.17 8.81
CA GLY A 185 -21.70 -1.48 9.05
C GLY A 185 -20.88 -1.98 7.85
N ARG A 186 -21.43 -1.86 6.63
CA ARG A 186 -20.74 -2.24 5.39
C ARG A 186 -19.50 -1.38 5.12
N VAL A 187 -19.64 -0.07 5.30
CA VAL A 187 -18.56 0.91 5.07
C VAL A 187 -17.41 0.70 6.05
N LEU A 188 -17.71 0.52 7.35
CA LEU A 188 -16.67 0.29 8.36
C LEU A 188 -15.94 -1.04 8.16
N LYS A 189 -16.64 -2.09 7.68
CA LYS A 189 -16.02 -3.35 7.29
C LYS A 189 -15.09 -3.18 6.08
N LYS A 190 -15.53 -2.45 5.05
CA LYS A 190 -14.70 -2.14 3.88
C LYS A 190 -13.47 -1.30 4.26
N PHE A 191 -13.66 -0.24 5.06
CA PHE A 191 -12.56 0.57 5.58
C PHE A 191 -11.53 -0.29 6.32
N GLN A 192 -11.94 -1.23 7.18
CA GLN A 192 -11.00 -2.11 7.88
C GLN A 192 -10.17 -2.98 6.92
N SER A 193 -10.80 -3.54 5.87
CA SER A 193 -10.10 -4.33 4.85
C SER A 193 -9.12 -3.48 4.02
N ASP A 194 -9.59 -2.34 3.53
CA ASP A 194 -8.82 -1.46 2.64
C ASP A 194 -7.65 -0.83 3.41
N SER A 195 -7.90 -0.35 4.62
CA SER A 195 -6.87 0.25 5.48
C SER A 195 -5.79 -0.75 5.90
N GLY A 196 -6.14 -2.00 6.22
CA GLY A 196 -5.14 -3.04 6.51
C GLY A 196 -4.27 -3.39 5.29
N SER A 197 -4.85 -3.40 4.10
CA SER A 197 -4.11 -3.65 2.86
C SER A 197 -3.21 -2.47 2.48
N ALA A 198 -3.70 -1.25 2.63
CA ALA A 198 -2.94 -0.04 2.37
C ALA A 198 -1.81 0.16 3.40
N GLN A 199 -2.04 -0.15 4.67
CA GLN A 199 -1.02 -0.15 5.72
C GLN A 199 0.13 -1.10 5.39
N ARG A 200 -0.17 -2.36 5.00
CA ARG A 200 0.85 -3.34 4.58
C ARG A 200 1.69 -2.82 3.43
N ARG A 201 1.05 -2.30 2.38
CA ARG A 201 1.74 -1.72 1.21
C ARG A 201 2.64 -0.57 1.63
N PHE A 202 2.11 0.36 2.41
CA PHE A 202 2.83 1.54 2.88
C PHE A 202 4.10 1.17 3.63
N ILE A 203 4.00 0.26 4.61
CA ILE A 203 5.15 -0.12 5.43
C ILE A 203 6.20 -0.83 4.59
N ARG A 204 5.77 -1.77 3.73
CA ARG A 204 6.64 -2.49 2.80
C ARG A 204 7.44 -1.53 1.91
N GLU A 205 6.77 -0.55 1.30
CA GLU A 205 7.40 0.45 0.44
C GLU A 205 8.38 1.34 1.21
N TRP A 206 8.02 1.81 2.41
CA TRP A 206 8.91 2.67 3.19
C TRP A 206 10.10 1.93 3.77
N GLN A 207 9.94 0.67 4.17
CA GLN A 207 11.08 -0.16 4.57
C GLN A 207 12.04 -0.36 3.42
N LEU A 208 11.53 -0.60 2.20
CA LEU A 208 12.37 -0.70 1.03
C LEU A 208 13.14 0.61 0.77
N ARG A 209 12.47 1.77 0.90
CA ARG A 209 13.12 3.09 0.77
C ARG A 209 14.16 3.37 1.86
N ILE A 210 14.01 2.80 3.05
CA ILE A 210 14.95 2.95 4.16
C ILE A 210 16.18 2.06 3.94
N PHE A 211 15.97 0.78 3.63
CA PHE A 211 17.03 -0.22 3.66
C PHE A 211 17.73 -0.41 2.31
N LEU A 212 17.04 -0.28 1.18
CA LEU A 212 17.63 -0.62 -0.13
C LEU A 212 18.85 0.24 -0.48
N PRO A 213 18.81 1.59 -0.37
CA PRO A 213 19.98 2.41 -0.69
C PRO A 213 21.18 2.08 0.19
N PHE A 214 20.92 1.78 1.47
CA PHE A 214 21.95 1.34 2.39
C PHE A 214 22.57 0.02 1.97
N VAL A 215 21.77 -1.02 1.71
CA VAL A 215 22.28 -2.34 1.32
C VAL A 215 23.10 -2.26 0.04
N LEU A 216 22.63 -1.52 -0.97
CA LEU A 216 23.39 -1.31 -2.20
C LEU A 216 24.74 -0.64 -1.94
N SER A 217 24.79 0.39 -1.08
CA SER A 217 26.05 1.07 -0.72
C SER A 217 27.05 0.16 0.01
N GLN A 218 26.58 -0.83 0.76
CA GLN A 218 27.45 -1.77 1.47
C GLN A 218 28.06 -2.81 0.52
N LEU A 219 27.42 -3.06 -0.62
CA LEU A 219 27.83 -4.08 -1.57
C LEU A 219 28.56 -3.50 -2.80
N GLU A 220 28.49 -2.18 -3.00
CA GLU A 220 29.17 -1.45 -4.09
C GLU A 220 30.65 -1.83 -4.28
N PRO A 221 31.49 -2.01 -3.22
CA PRO A 221 32.90 -2.36 -3.39
C PRO A 221 33.12 -3.77 -3.98
N SER A 222 32.31 -4.74 -3.55
CA SER A 222 32.35 -6.11 -4.08
C SER A 222 31.75 -6.18 -5.48
N CYS A 223 30.72 -5.38 -5.73
CA CYS A 223 29.96 -5.41 -6.98
C CYS A 223 30.72 -4.75 -8.15
N LYS A 224 31.36 -3.59 -7.97
CA LYS A 224 32.09 -2.91 -9.08
C LYS A 224 33.18 -3.77 -9.72
N ALA A 225 33.88 -4.60 -8.93
CA ALA A 225 34.89 -5.51 -9.45
C ALA A 225 34.29 -6.60 -10.35
N GLU A 226 33.13 -7.12 -9.99
CA GLU A 226 32.46 -8.22 -10.69
C GLU A 226 31.60 -7.75 -11.89
N LEU A 227 30.99 -6.55 -11.80
CA LEU A 227 30.20 -5.94 -12.88
C LEU A 227 31.04 -5.64 -14.13
N SER A 228 32.31 -5.24 -13.93
CA SER A 228 33.24 -4.89 -15.02
C SER A 228 33.57 -6.08 -15.94
N GLU A 229 33.43 -7.32 -15.44
CA GLU A 229 33.67 -8.53 -16.24
C GLU A 229 32.50 -8.89 -17.16
N PHE A 230 31.32 -8.29 -16.94
CA PHE A 230 30.05 -8.72 -17.55
C PHE A 230 29.46 -7.74 -18.57
N GLU A 231 30.11 -6.59 -18.77
CA GLU A 231 29.65 -5.57 -19.71
C GLU A 231 29.47 -6.17 -21.13
N GLY A 232 30.34 -7.11 -21.52
CA GLY A 232 30.24 -7.81 -22.81
C GLY A 232 28.98 -8.67 -22.99
N ASP A 233 28.53 -9.39 -21.97
CA ASP A 233 27.41 -10.33 -22.05
C ASP A 233 26.05 -9.62 -22.06
N VAL A 234 25.91 -8.52 -21.31
CA VAL A 234 24.69 -7.70 -21.32
C VAL A 234 24.61 -6.83 -22.58
N LEU A 235 25.74 -6.34 -23.10
CA LEU A 235 25.78 -5.67 -24.41
C LEU A 235 25.37 -6.61 -25.54
N ALA A 236 25.69 -7.91 -25.46
CA ALA A 236 25.29 -8.91 -26.44
C ALA A 236 23.76 -9.14 -26.52
N VAL A 237 23.02 -8.85 -25.43
CA VAL A 237 21.54 -8.92 -25.40
C VAL A 237 20.89 -7.74 -26.14
N GLY A 238 21.62 -6.65 -26.40
CA GLY A 238 21.18 -5.56 -27.28
C GLY A 238 19.95 -4.78 -26.80
N SER A 239 19.65 -4.82 -25.49
CA SER A 239 18.53 -4.08 -24.89
C SER A 239 19.04 -2.90 -24.07
N PRO A 240 18.80 -1.64 -24.48
CA PRO A 240 19.19 -0.45 -23.71
C PRO A 240 18.50 -0.35 -22.33
N ALA A 241 17.45 -1.13 -22.10
CA ALA A 241 16.69 -1.14 -20.84
C ALA A 241 17.29 -2.10 -19.79
N LEU A 242 18.22 -2.98 -20.17
CA LEU A 242 18.89 -3.90 -19.25
C LEU A 242 20.28 -3.37 -18.95
N THR A 243 20.47 -2.95 -17.70
CA THR A 243 21.78 -2.61 -17.15
C THR A 243 22.16 -3.66 -16.13
N ILE A 244 23.46 -3.94 -15.98
CA ILE A 244 23.92 -4.91 -14.99
C ILE A 244 23.60 -4.40 -13.59
N GLU A 245 23.71 -3.09 -13.38
CA GLU A 245 23.31 -2.38 -12.16
C GLU A 245 21.82 -2.57 -11.86
N GLY A 246 20.95 -2.49 -12.87
CA GLY A 246 19.51 -2.69 -12.71
C GLY A 246 19.16 -4.13 -12.33
N ILE A 247 19.77 -5.12 -13.01
CA ILE A 247 19.57 -6.54 -12.67
C ILE A 247 20.04 -6.80 -11.24
N TYR A 248 21.19 -6.26 -10.86
CA TYR A 248 21.74 -6.36 -9.51
C TYR A 248 20.84 -5.71 -8.45
N GLU A 249 20.31 -4.51 -8.72
CA GLU A 249 19.38 -3.86 -7.80
C GLU A 249 18.11 -4.70 -7.61
N ASP A 250 17.55 -5.28 -8.67
CA ASP A 250 16.34 -6.11 -8.59
C ASP A 250 16.56 -7.40 -7.81
N VAL A 251 17.73 -7.99 -7.99
CA VAL A 251 18.29 -9.10 -7.22
C VAL A 251 18.27 -8.76 -5.71
N VAL A 252 18.97 -7.70 -5.31
CA VAL A 252 19.06 -7.26 -3.91
C VAL A 252 17.68 -6.89 -3.36
N ARG A 253 16.88 -6.17 -4.14
CA ARG A 253 15.49 -5.80 -3.83
C ARG A 253 14.65 -7.04 -3.52
N GLY A 254 14.75 -8.08 -4.34
CA GLY A 254 14.00 -9.33 -4.16
C GLY A 254 14.27 -9.99 -2.81
N VAL A 255 15.54 -10.14 -2.44
CA VAL A 255 15.94 -10.76 -1.15
C VAL A 255 15.53 -9.87 0.04
N LEU A 256 15.74 -8.56 -0.07
CA LEU A 256 15.34 -7.62 0.97
C LEU A 256 13.82 -7.61 1.19
N LEU A 257 13.03 -7.69 0.12
CA LEU A 257 11.57 -7.80 0.19
C LEU A 257 11.13 -9.07 0.91
N GLN A 258 11.83 -10.20 0.71
CA GLN A 258 11.52 -11.43 1.48
C GLN A 258 11.72 -11.24 2.98
N ARG A 259 12.76 -10.52 3.41
CA ARG A 259 13.00 -10.19 4.83
C ARG A 259 11.88 -9.31 5.39
N ILE A 260 11.55 -8.25 4.64
CA ILE A 260 10.48 -7.31 4.98
C ILE A 260 9.12 -8.02 5.10
N ASP A 261 8.74 -8.80 4.09
CA ASP A 261 7.46 -9.51 4.03
C ASP A 261 7.37 -10.55 5.16
N GLY A 262 8.49 -11.22 5.46
CA GLY A 262 8.61 -12.14 6.59
C GLY A 262 8.40 -11.44 7.94
N GLU A 263 9.00 -10.27 8.16
CA GLU A 263 8.80 -9.51 9.39
C GLU A 263 7.40 -8.92 9.51
N LEU A 264 6.84 -8.41 8.40
CA LEU A 264 5.45 -7.93 8.37
C LEU A 264 4.47 -9.03 8.74
N LYS A 265 4.66 -10.25 8.21
CA LYS A 265 3.82 -11.40 8.57
C LYS A 265 3.90 -11.73 10.06
N LYS A 266 5.07 -11.62 10.69
CA LYS A 266 5.22 -11.82 12.13
C LYS A 266 4.55 -10.70 12.93
N ALA A 267 4.76 -9.45 12.53
CA ALA A 267 4.28 -8.28 13.25
C ALA A 267 2.75 -8.12 13.22
N LEU A 268 2.11 -8.47 12.11
CA LEU A 268 0.65 -8.42 11.95
C LEU A 268 -0.07 -9.67 12.48
N GLY A 269 0.70 -10.68 12.93
CA GLY A 269 0.19 -12.01 13.22
C GLY A 269 -0.14 -12.78 11.94
N VAL A 270 -0.08 -14.11 11.99
CA VAL A 270 -0.52 -14.97 10.88
C VAL A 270 -2.04 -14.90 10.79
N SER A 271 -2.57 -13.86 10.15
CA SER A 271 -3.94 -13.89 9.64
C SER A 271 -3.92 -14.55 8.27
N ASP A 272 -3.70 -15.88 8.23
CA ASP A 272 -4.27 -16.70 7.17
C ASP A 272 -5.78 -16.71 7.39
N VAL A 273 -6.43 -15.63 6.97
CA VAL A 273 -7.83 -15.67 6.60
C VAL A 273 -7.81 -15.62 5.08
N SER A 274 -7.59 -16.78 4.47
CA SER A 274 -8.24 -17.05 3.20
C SER A 274 -9.72 -16.72 3.43
N CYS A 275 -10.19 -15.62 2.86
CA CYS A 275 -11.62 -15.44 2.64
C CYS A 275 -12.02 -16.53 1.65
N SER A 276 -12.29 -17.73 2.17
CA SER A 276 -13.09 -18.72 1.49
C SER A 276 -14.44 -18.06 1.26
N LEU A 277 -14.69 -17.71 0.01
CA LEU A 277 -16.04 -17.55 -0.52
C LEU A 277 -16.74 -18.90 -0.33
N ASP A 278 -17.35 -19.12 0.82
CA ASP A 278 -18.30 -20.21 1.00
C ASP A 278 -19.52 -19.68 1.76
N GLY A 279 -20.68 -19.80 1.12
CA GLY A 279 -21.97 -19.47 1.71
C GLY A 279 -22.90 -18.59 0.86
N CYS A 280 -22.84 -18.61 -0.48
CA CYS A 280 -24.06 -18.34 -1.26
C CYS A 280 -24.95 -19.58 -1.15
N SER A 281 -25.78 -19.64 -0.11
CA SER A 281 -26.94 -20.53 -0.13
C SER A 281 -27.97 -19.94 -1.08
N GLU A 282 -28.01 -20.45 -2.30
CA GLU A 282 -29.20 -20.40 -3.14
C GLU A 282 -30.32 -21.14 -2.39
N ALA A 283 -31.33 -20.39 -1.94
CA ALA A 283 -32.59 -20.99 -1.52
C ALA A 283 -33.38 -21.36 -2.78
N PRO A 284 -33.84 -22.62 -2.93
CA PRO A 284 -34.72 -23.01 -4.02
C PRO A 284 -36.09 -22.36 -3.80
N TRP A 285 -36.57 -21.62 -4.80
CA TRP A 285 -37.96 -21.24 -4.88
C TRP A 285 -38.78 -22.50 -5.18
N ASP A 286 -39.51 -23.00 -4.19
CA ASP A 286 -40.65 -23.88 -4.44
C ASP A 286 -41.77 -23.62 -3.41
N GLN A 287 -42.90 -23.14 -3.95
CA GLN A 287 -44.29 -23.36 -3.53
C GLN A 287 -44.75 -22.86 -2.16
N MET A 288 -45.42 -21.69 -2.14
CA MET A 288 -46.88 -21.56 -2.01
C MET A 288 -47.33 -20.09 -2.17
#